data_AF-A6HJC6-F1
#
_entry.id   AF-A6HJC6-F1
#
_cell.length_a   1.000
_cell.length_b   1.000
_cell.length_c   1.000
_cell.angle_alpha   90.00
_cell.angle_beta   90.00
_cell.angle_gamma   90.00
#
_symmetry.space_group_name_H-M   'P 1'
#
loop_
_entity.id
_entity.type
_entity.pdbx_description
1 polymer ?
#
loop_
_entity_poly.entity_id
_entity_poly.type
_entity_poly.pdbx_seq_one_letter_code
_entity_poly.pdbx_strand_id
1 'polypeptide(L)'
;MVTNIQVSSQPDSHRVLVSGFPTGLRLSEEELLDKLEIFFGKAKNGGGDVETREMLQGTVMLGFANEEVAQHLCQIGQFRVPLGRQQVLLRVSPYVSGEIQEAEIKFQQAPHSVLVTNIPDVLDVQELHDILEIHFQKPTRGGGEVEALAVVPVGQQGLAVFTSESS
;
A
#
# COMPACT_ATOMS: atom_id res chain seq x y z
N MET A 1 -6.55 20.01 5.58
CA MET A 1 -5.18 19.50 5.75
C MET A 1 -5.23 18.50 6.90
N VAL A 2 -4.69 17.28 6.76
CA VAL A 2 -4.54 16.40 7.92
C VAL A 2 -3.44 17.02 8.77
N THR A 3 -3.75 17.35 10.03
CA THR A 3 -2.84 18.12 10.87
C THR A 3 -1.99 17.25 11.77
N ASN A 4 -2.46 16.03 12.07
CA ASN A 4 -1.72 15.07 12.86
C ASN A 4 -2.20 13.64 12.54
N ILE A 5 -1.27 12.71 12.40
CA ILE A 5 -1.55 11.27 12.31
C ILE A 5 -0.61 10.57 13.30
N GLN A 6 -1.18 9.88 14.27
CA GLN A 6 -0.43 9.03 15.18
C GLN A 6 -0.58 7.58 14.74
N VAL A 7 0.54 6.94 14.45
CA VAL A 7 0.61 5.51 14.11
C VAL A 7 1.35 4.79 15.22
N SER A 8 0.76 3.73 15.74
CA SER A 8 1.43 2.79 16.61
C SER A 8 1.87 1.58 15.81
N SER A 9 3.15 1.25 15.92
CA SER A 9 3.73 0.07 15.29
C SER A 9 4.07 -0.95 16.36
N GLN A 10 3.49 -2.14 16.27
CA GLN A 10 3.79 -3.26 17.16
C GLN A 10 4.15 -4.51 16.36
N PRO A 11 5.20 -5.25 16.76
CA PRO A 11 5.48 -6.56 16.18
C PRO A 11 4.30 -7.49 16.42
N ASP A 12 3.87 -8.21 15.38
CA ASP A 12 2.89 -9.27 15.51
C ASP A 12 3.63 -10.60 15.72
N SER A 13 3.37 -11.28 16.84
CA SER A 13 4.08 -12.51 17.20
C SER A 13 3.65 -13.73 16.38
N HIS A 14 2.50 -13.67 15.70
CA HIS A 14 1.93 -14.78 14.93
C HIS A 14 2.16 -14.64 13.43
N ARG A 15 2.62 -13.47 12.96
CA ARG A 15 2.75 -13.15 11.53
C ARG A 15 4.19 -12.96 11.10
N VAL A 16 4.47 -13.40 9.88
CA VAL A 16 5.75 -13.17 9.22
C VAL A 16 5.54 -12.53 7.86
N LEU A 17 6.58 -11.86 7.39
CA LEU A 17 6.63 -11.18 6.11
C LEU A 17 7.63 -11.91 5.21
N VAL A 18 7.15 -12.39 4.07
CA VAL A 18 7.93 -13.13 3.07
C VAL A 18 8.23 -12.21 1.90
N SER A 19 9.51 -12.12 1.52
CA SER A 19 10.00 -11.23 0.47
C SER A 19 11.08 -11.88 -0.40
N GLY A 20 11.47 -11.18 -1.48
CA GLY A 20 12.49 -11.67 -2.43
C GLY A 20 11.91 -12.38 -3.65
N PHE A 21 10.66 -12.11 -4.01
CA PHE A 21 10.03 -12.66 -5.21
C PHE A 21 10.68 -12.06 -6.48
N PRO A 22 10.97 -12.89 -7.50
CA PRO A 22 11.55 -12.39 -8.75
C PRO A 22 10.48 -11.66 -9.57
N THR A 23 10.85 -10.55 -10.22
CA THR A 23 9.96 -9.73 -11.06
C THR A 23 9.40 -10.45 -12.28
N GLY A 24 10.01 -11.58 -12.69
CA GLY A 24 9.57 -12.41 -13.81
C GLY A 24 8.82 -13.70 -13.41
N LEU A 25 8.38 -13.81 -12.15
CA LEU A 25 7.69 -15.00 -11.67
C LEU A 25 6.36 -15.18 -12.44
N ARG A 26 6.23 -16.29 -13.16
CA ARG A 26 4.99 -16.64 -13.88
C ARG A 26 4.03 -17.41 -12.98
N LEU A 27 3.55 -16.76 -11.94
CA LEU A 27 2.51 -17.27 -11.06
C LEU A 27 1.48 -16.16 -10.84
N SER A 28 0.20 -16.52 -10.78
CA SER A 28 -0.82 -15.61 -10.26
C SER A 28 -0.61 -15.37 -8.76
N GLU A 29 -1.29 -14.36 -8.22
CA GLU A 29 -1.28 -14.05 -6.78
C GLU A 29 -1.72 -15.26 -5.95
N GLU A 30 -2.88 -15.85 -6.26
CA GLU A 30 -3.37 -17.04 -5.57
C GLU A 30 -2.44 -18.25 -5.71
N GLU A 31 -1.85 -18.47 -6.89
CA GLU A 31 -0.88 -19.56 -7.06
C GLU A 31 0.38 -19.39 -6.21
N LEU A 32 0.82 -18.14 -6.02
CA LEU A 32 1.93 -17.84 -5.12
C LEU A 32 1.52 -18.10 -3.66
N LEU A 33 0.38 -17.58 -3.24
CA LEU A 33 -0.14 -17.74 -1.88
C LEU A 33 -0.31 -19.23 -1.53
N ASP A 34 -0.92 -20.02 -2.41
CA ASP A 34 -1.06 -21.48 -2.25
C ASP A 34 0.28 -22.18 -2.07
N LYS A 35 1.28 -21.84 -2.90
CA LYS A 35 2.61 -22.47 -2.80
C LYS A 35 3.31 -22.12 -1.50
N LEU A 36 3.18 -20.89 -1.04
CA LEU A 36 3.78 -20.45 0.22
C LEU A 36 3.09 -21.09 1.41
N GLU A 37 1.75 -21.14 1.43
CA GLU A 37 0.99 -21.84 2.46
C GLU A 37 1.39 -23.32 2.52
N ILE A 38 1.43 -24.02 1.38
CA ILE A 38 1.81 -25.43 1.34
C ILE A 38 3.27 -25.63 1.80
N PHE A 39 4.17 -24.68 1.51
CA PHE A 39 5.57 -24.79 1.92
C PHE A 39 5.74 -24.55 3.42
N PHE A 40 5.22 -23.43 3.93
CA PHE A 40 5.32 -23.03 5.33
C PHE A 40 4.29 -23.70 6.23
N GLY A 41 3.35 -24.46 5.69
CA GLY A 41 2.45 -25.35 6.42
C GLY A 41 3.11 -26.66 6.86
N LYS A 42 4.30 -26.98 6.34
CA LYS A 42 4.95 -28.27 6.60
C LYS A 42 5.92 -28.17 7.77
N ALA A 43 5.70 -29.00 8.79
CA ALA A 43 6.59 -29.12 9.95
C ALA A 43 8.07 -29.39 9.58
N LYS A 44 8.33 -30.15 8.50
CA LYS A 44 9.71 -30.40 8.03
C LYS A 44 10.47 -29.15 7.58
N ASN A 45 9.75 -28.06 7.28
CA ASN A 45 10.32 -26.77 6.91
C ASN A 45 10.36 -25.80 8.10
N GLY A 46 10.12 -26.27 9.33
CA GLY A 46 9.94 -25.42 10.51
C GLY A 46 8.59 -24.69 10.55
N GLY A 47 7.68 -25.09 9.67
CA GLY A 47 6.36 -24.50 9.49
C GLY A 47 5.27 -25.11 10.38
N GLY A 48 4.04 -24.61 10.24
CA GLY A 48 2.87 -25.04 11.02
C GLY A 48 1.58 -24.51 10.41
N ASP A 49 0.45 -24.74 11.07
CA ASP A 49 -0.87 -24.38 10.54
C ASP A 49 -0.96 -22.88 10.23
N VAL A 50 -1.20 -22.57 8.96
CA VAL A 50 -1.36 -21.20 8.45
C VAL A 50 -2.83 -20.83 8.54
N GLU A 51 -3.15 -19.74 9.24
CA GLU A 51 -4.53 -19.26 9.40
C GLU A 51 -4.87 -18.13 8.44
N THR A 52 -3.88 -17.31 8.09
CA THR A 52 -4.08 -16.13 7.23
C THR A 52 -2.93 -15.98 6.25
N ARG A 53 -3.24 -15.49 5.05
CA ARG A 53 -2.27 -15.18 4.01
C ARG A 53 -2.76 -13.97 3.22
N GLU A 54 -1.88 -13.03 2.94
CA GLU A 54 -2.24 -11.79 2.23
C GLU A 54 -1.09 -11.32 1.35
N MET A 55 -1.41 -10.91 0.13
CA MET A 55 -0.47 -10.20 -0.73
C MET A 55 -0.41 -8.73 -0.31
N LEU A 56 0.78 -8.27 0.02
CA LEU A 56 1.12 -6.88 0.26
C LEU A 56 2.04 -6.39 -0.87
N GLN A 57 2.36 -5.09 -0.93
CA GLN A 57 3.10 -4.46 -2.03
C GLN A 57 4.45 -5.15 -2.36
N GLY A 58 4.42 -6.19 -3.22
CA GLY A 58 5.57 -7.01 -3.58
C GLY A 58 6.03 -8.01 -2.52
N THR A 59 5.24 -8.25 -1.47
CA THR A 59 5.56 -9.17 -0.37
C THR A 59 4.35 -9.98 0.05
N VAL A 60 4.52 -11.09 0.78
CA VAL A 60 3.40 -11.89 1.29
C VAL A 60 3.46 -11.93 2.81
N MET A 61 2.35 -11.63 3.47
CA MET A 61 2.17 -11.88 4.90
C MET A 61 1.58 -13.27 5.10
N LEU A 62 2.14 -14.04 6.04
CA LEU A 62 1.58 -15.30 6.50
C LEU A 62 1.36 -15.23 8.01
N GLY A 63 0.16 -15.56 8.48
CA GLY A 63 -0.17 -15.71 9.89
C GLY A 63 -0.34 -17.18 10.26
N PHE A 64 0.25 -17.56 11.39
CA PHE A 64 0.27 -18.93 11.90
C PHE A 64 -0.56 -19.04 13.17
N ALA A 65 -1.17 -20.21 13.39
CA ALA A 65 -1.94 -20.49 14.61
C ALA A 65 -1.07 -20.48 15.89
N ASN A 66 0.23 -20.76 15.76
CA ASN A 66 1.18 -20.79 16.86
C ASN A 66 2.31 -19.77 16.63
N GLU A 67 2.46 -18.80 17.55
CA GLU A 67 3.52 -17.79 17.50
C GLU A 67 4.94 -18.38 17.51
N GLU A 68 5.16 -19.53 18.14
CA GLU A 68 6.49 -20.17 18.13
C GLU A 68 6.94 -20.53 16.72
N VAL A 69 6.01 -20.85 15.82
CA VAL A 69 6.29 -21.10 14.40
C VAL A 69 6.78 -19.82 13.74
N ALA A 70 6.05 -18.72 13.89
CA ALA A 70 6.43 -17.44 13.30
C ALA A 70 7.80 -16.97 13.82
N GLN A 71 8.04 -17.06 15.12
CA GLN A 71 9.33 -16.74 15.74
C GLN A 71 10.46 -17.61 15.19
N HIS A 72 10.24 -18.92 15.10
CA HIS A 72 11.23 -19.86 14.57
C HIS A 72 11.55 -19.59 13.09
N LEU A 73 10.54 -19.34 12.26
CA LEU A 73 10.73 -18.99 10.86
C LEU A 73 11.53 -17.69 10.71
N CYS A 74 11.29 -16.69 11.56
CA CYS A 74 12.06 -15.45 11.59
C CYS A 74 13.53 -15.67 12.01
N GLN A 75 13.79 -16.59 12.95
CA GLN A 75 15.16 -16.95 13.36
C GLN A 75 15.94 -17.63 12.22
N ILE A 76 15.28 -18.47 11.42
CA ILE A 76 15.90 -19.08 10.23
C ILE A 76 16.13 -18.00 9.15
N GLY A 77 15.15 -17.14 8.93
CA GLY A 77 15.25 -15.92 8.12
C GLY A 77 15.35 -16.10 6.60
N GLN A 78 15.85 -17.23 6.09
CA GLN A 78 15.98 -17.50 4.66
C GLN A 78 15.59 -18.93 4.29
N PHE A 79 14.80 -19.06 3.22
CA PHE A 79 14.26 -20.34 2.78
C PHE A 79 14.43 -20.50 1.27
N ARG A 80 14.86 -21.70 0.85
CA ARG A 80 14.81 -22.10 -0.56
C ARG A 80 13.45 -22.71 -0.85
N VAL A 81 12.61 -21.96 -1.56
CA VAL A 81 11.23 -22.34 -1.86
C VAL A 81 11.08 -22.69 -3.33
N PRO A 82 10.53 -23.87 -3.67
CA PRO A 82 10.22 -24.22 -5.04
C PRO A 82 8.99 -23.44 -5.53
N LEU A 83 9.21 -22.45 -6.39
CA LEU A 83 8.16 -21.66 -7.03
C LEU A 83 8.14 -21.98 -8.53
N GLY A 84 7.10 -22.68 -8.96
CA GLY A 84 6.99 -23.19 -10.33
C GLY A 84 8.12 -24.19 -10.65
N ARG A 85 9.00 -23.84 -11.59
CA ARG A 85 10.15 -24.67 -12.02
C ARG A 85 11.47 -24.24 -11.40
N GLN A 86 11.47 -23.24 -10.51
CA GLN A 86 12.68 -22.62 -9.97
C GLN A 86 12.74 -22.78 -8.45
N GLN A 87 13.96 -22.85 -7.93
CA GLN A 87 14.23 -22.73 -6.49
C GLN A 87 14.58 -21.27 -6.20
N VAL A 88 13.72 -20.59 -5.44
CA VAL A 88 13.87 -19.17 -5.13
C VAL A 88 14.30 -19.03 -3.68
N LEU A 89 15.31 -18.18 -3.42
CA LEU A 89 15.71 -17.84 -2.06
C LEU A 89 14.82 -16.71 -1.55
N LEU A 90 13.86 -17.04 -0.69
CA LEU A 90 12.97 -16.08 -0.05
C LEU A 90 13.52 -15.70 1.32
N ARG A 91 13.21 -14.47 1.75
CA ARG A 91 13.51 -13.96 3.08
C ARG A 91 12.23 -13.94 3.91
N VAL A 92 12.34 -14.35 5.17
CA VAL A 92 11.28 -14.29 6.16
C VAL A 92 11.72 -13.34 7.27
N SER A 93 10.90 -12.34 7.58
CA SER A 93 11.15 -11.36 8.63
C SER A 93 9.91 -11.16 9.51
N PRO A 94 10.07 -10.61 10.73
CA PRO A 94 8.92 -10.28 11.57
C PRO A 94 7.94 -9.34 10.84
N TYR A 95 6.64 -9.59 11.03
CA TYR A 95 5.61 -8.66 10.58
C TYR A 95 5.40 -7.59 11.67
N VAL A 96 5.33 -6.32 11.25
CA VAL A 96 5.01 -5.20 12.15
C VAL A 96 3.68 -4.62 11.69
N SER A 97 2.66 -4.75 12.53
CA SER A 97 1.37 -4.12 12.27
C SER A 97 1.45 -2.64 12.63
N GLY A 98 0.95 -1.80 11.74
CA GLY A 98 0.78 -0.37 11.98
C GLY A 98 -0.70 -0.04 12.11
N GLU A 99 -1.12 0.45 13.27
CA GLU A 99 -2.48 0.94 13.50
C GLU A 99 -2.48 2.45 13.66
N ILE A 100 -3.35 3.14 12.92
CA ILE A 100 -3.59 4.57 13.11
C ILE A 100 -4.41 4.72 14.39
N GLN A 101 -3.80 5.27 15.44
CA GLN A 101 -4.50 5.50 16.71
C GLN A 101 -5.32 6.79 16.67
N GLU A 102 -4.78 7.83 16.04
CA GLU A 102 -5.43 9.13 15.97
C GLU A 102 -5.16 9.81 14.63
N ALA A 103 -6.21 10.38 14.05
CA ALA A 103 -6.11 11.21 12.85
C ALA A 103 -6.96 12.48 13.05
N GLU A 104 -6.30 13.61 13.27
CA GLU A 104 -6.99 14.90 13.36
C GLU A 104 -7.09 15.55 11.99
N ILE A 105 -8.32 15.76 11.53
CA ILE A 105 -8.61 16.47 10.29
C ILE A 105 -9.19 17.85 10.64
N LYS A 106 -8.44 18.91 10.32
CA LYS A 106 -8.93 20.27 10.44
C LYS A 106 -9.29 20.83 9.06
N PHE A 107 -10.54 21.26 8.94
CA PHE A 107 -11.01 22.02 7.80
C PHE A 107 -10.70 23.50 8.06
N GLN A 108 -9.91 24.09 7.17
CA GLN A 108 -9.61 25.51 7.19
C GLN A 108 -10.13 26.10 5.88
N GLN A 109 -10.65 27.32 5.94
CA GLN A 109 -10.96 28.05 4.71
C GLN A 109 -9.64 28.32 3.97
N ALA A 110 -9.63 28.00 2.68
CA ALA A 110 -8.55 28.36 1.77
C ALA A 110 -9.00 29.62 1.01
N PRO A 111 -8.62 30.83 1.47
CA PRO A 111 -9.21 32.08 0.97
C PRO A 111 -8.93 32.35 -0.52
N HIS A 112 -7.93 31.68 -1.10
CA HIS A 112 -7.54 31.82 -2.50
C HIS A 112 -7.81 30.56 -3.32
N SER A 113 -8.70 29.69 -2.85
CA SER A 113 -9.01 28.44 -3.54
C SER A 113 -10.51 28.32 -3.80
N VAL A 114 -10.85 27.79 -4.97
CA VAL A 114 -12.22 27.47 -5.35
C VAL A 114 -12.34 25.97 -5.60
N LEU A 115 -13.43 25.37 -5.11
CA LEU A 115 -13.76 23.98 -5.40
C LEU A 115 -14.78 23.96 -6.55
N VAL A 116 -14.43 23.30 -7.65
CA VAL A 116 -15.33 23.10 -8.79
C VAL A 116 -15.82 21.66 -8.75
N THR A 117 -17.12 21.46 -8.59
CA THR A 117 -17.77 20.14 -8.53
C THR A 117 -18.69 19.92 -9.73
N ASN A 118 -19.17 18.68 -9.92
CA ASN A 118 -20.08 18.29 -11.00
C ASN A 118 -19.49 18.51 -12.40
N ILE A 119 -18.18 18.30 -12.55
CA ILE A 119 -17.52 18.29 -13.85
C ILE A 119 -17.89 16.98 -14.55
N PRO A 120 -18.48 17.02 -15.76
CA PRO A 120 -18.83 15.82 -16.50
C PRO A 120 -17.57 15.07 -16.95
N ASP A 121 -17.59 13.74 -16.82
CA ASP A 121 -16.50 12.84 -17.23
C ASP A 121 -16.55 12.58 -18.74
N VAL A 122 -16.30 13.63 -19.52
CA VAL A 122 -16.38 13.62 -20.99
C VAL A 122 -15.08 14.07 -21.65
N LEU A 123 -14.10 14.47 -20.86
CA LEU A 123 -12.77 14.91 -21.27
C LEU A 123 -11.73 14.04 -20.58
N ASP A 124 -10.59 13.81 -21.21
CA ASP A 124 -9.47 13.21 -20.50
C ASP A 124 -8.90 14.19 -19.47
N VAL A 125 -8.11 13.65 -18.53
CA VAL A 125 -7.59 14.41 -17.38
C VAL A 125 -6.73 15.60 -17.81
N GLN A 126 -5.94 15.46 -18.88
CA GLN A 126 -5.05 16.52 -19.35
C GLN A 126 -5.85 17.62 -20.05
N GLU A 127 -6.75 17.24 -20.95
CA GLU A 127 -7.64 18.20 -21.63
C GLU A 127 -8.49 18.98 -20.62
N LEU A 128 -9.03 18.29 -19.62
CA LEU A 128 -9.83 18.91 -18.57
C LEU A 128 -8.99 19.90 -17.76
N HIS A 129 -7.76 19.54 -17.40
CA HIS A 129 -6.84 20.40 -16.67
C HIS A 129 -6.56 21.69 -17.45
N ASP A 130 -6.16 21.56 -18.72
CA ASP A 130 -5.86 22.69 -19.60
C ASP A 130 -7.07 23.63 -19.78
N ILE A 131 -8.27 23.07 -20.00
CA ILE A 131 -9.49 23.85 -20.21
C ILE A 131 -9.87 24.64 -18.96
N LEU A 132 -9.77 24.02 -17.78
CA LEU A 132 -10.06 24.68 -16.51
C LEU A 132 -9.05 25.79 -16.22
N GLU A 133 -7.75 25.51 -16.41
CA GLU A 133 -6.71 26.51 -16.21
C GLU A 133 -6.91 27.71 -17.13
N ILE A 134 -7.12 27.48 -18.43
CA ILE A 134 -7.42 28.54 -19.40
C ILE A 134 -8.71 29.29 -19.04
N HIS A 135 -9.73 28.60 -18.52
CA HIS A 135 -10.97 29.24 -18.10
C HIS A 135 -10.72 30.22 -16.95
N PHE A 136 -10.01 29.79 -15.92
CA PHE A 136 -9.74 30.58 -14.71
C PHE A 136 -8.63 31.60 -14.88
N GLN A 137 -7.76 31.48 -15.89
CA GLN A 137 -6.77 32.52 -16.23
C GLN A 137 -7.36 33.72 -16.97
N LYS A 138 -8.57 33.60 -17.55
CA LYS A 138 -9.17 34.68 -18.36
C LYS A 138 -9.85 35.74 -17.48
N PRO A 139 -9.39 37.01 -17.48
CA PRO A 139 -10.04 38.08 -16.71
C PRO A 139 -11.49 38.33 -17.13
N THR A 140 -11.81 38.11 -18.42
CA THR A 140 -13.18 38.24 -18.96
C THR A 140 -14.16 37.22 -18.38
N ARG A 141 -13.67 36.17 -17.70
CA ARG A 141 -14.48 35.15 -17.03
C ARG A 141 -14.47 35.32 -15.50
N GLY A 142 -14.01 36.46 -15.01
CA GLY A 142 -13.80 36.71 -13.57
C GLY A 142 -12.59 35.95 -13.01
N GLY A 143 -11.72 35.49 -13.89
CA GLY A 143 -10.49 34.77 -13.55
C GLY A 143 -9.30 35.68 -13.25
N GLY A 144 -8.16 35.06 -12.94
CA GLY A 144 -6.89 35.69 -12.60
C GLY A 144 -5.75 34.68 -12.68
N GLU A 145 -4.58 35.03 -12.16
CA GLU A 145 -3.46 34.08 -12.12
C GLU A 145 -3.83 32.80 -11.34
N VAL A 146 -3.57 31.64 -11.94
CA VAL A 146 -3.82 30.33 -11.34
C VAL A 146 -2.48 29.78 -10.85
N GLU A 147 -2.29 29.72 -9.54
CA GLU A 147 -1.05 29.21 -8.93
C GLU A 147 -0.94 27.68 -9.01
N ALA A 148 -2.06 26.98 -8.83
CA ALA A 148 -2.13 25.53 -8.92
C ALA A 148 -3.55 25.05 -9.25
N LEU A 149 -3.65 23.93 -9.97
CA LEU A 149 -4.90 23.26 -10.29
C LEU A 149 -4.75 21.75 -10.07
N ALA A 150 -5.64 21.17 -9.28
CA ALA A 150 -5.74 19.73 -9.04
C ALA A 150 -7.14 19.24 -9.38
N VAL A 151 -7.22 18.12 -10.10
CA VAL A 151 -8.48 17.48 -10.50
C VAL A 151 -8.51 16.08 -9.93
N VAL A 152 -9.62 15.71 -9.29
CA VAL A 152 -9.88 14.34 -8.81
C VAL A 152 -11.10 13.81 -9.56
N PRO A 153 -10.93 12.95 -10.57
CA PRO A 153 -12.05 12.38 -11.33
C PRO A 153 -12.97 11.52 -10.47
N VAL A 154 -14.23 11.41 -10.87
CA VAL A 154 -15.22 10.57 -10.18
C VAL A 154 -14.76 9.11 -10.17
N GLY A 155 -14.77 8.48 -8.99
CA GLY A 155 -14.34 7.10 -8.82
C GLY A 155 -12.83 6.90 -8.71
N GLN A 156 -12.02 7.95 -8.88
CA GLN A 156 -10.60 7.89 -8.58
C GLN A 156 -10.32 8.24 -7.11
N GLN A 157 -9.23 7.67 -6.59
CA GLN A 157 -8.72 7.94 -5.25
C GLN A 157 -7.41 8.72 -5.36
N GLY A 158 -7.25 9.77 -4.55
CA GLY A 158 -5.97 10.45 -4.37
C GLY A 158 -5.16 9.74 -3.28
N LEU A 159 -3.91 9.38 -3.58
CA LEU A 159 -2.99 8.80 -2.61
C LEU A 159 -2.11 9.91 -2.01
N ALA A 160 -2.18 10.10 -0.70
CA ALA A 160 -1.24 10.93 0.04
C ALA A 160 -0.22 10.03 0.76
N VAL A 161 1.04 10.07 0.32
CA VAL A 161 2.14 9.36 0.98
C VAL A 161 2.89 10.37 1.84
N PHE A 162 2.82 10.17 3.16
CA PHE A 162 3.56 10.98 4.12
C PHE A 162 4.87 10.26 4.44
N THR A 163 5.99 10.97 4.30
CA THR A 163 7.29 10.50 4.80
C THR A 163 7.54 11.17 6.14
N SER A 164 8.19 10.47 7.06
CA SER A 164 8.65 11.07 8.31
C SER A 164 9.68 12.15 7.98
N GLU A 165 9.48 13.37 8.47
CA GLU A 165 10.52 14.39 8.45
C GLU A 165 11.74 13.85 9.20
N SER A 166 12.89 13.82 8.53
CA SER A 166 14.17 13.58 9.18
C SER A 166 14.57 14.89 9.86
N SER A 167 14.39 14.95 11.18
CA SER A 167 14.98 16.02 12.00
C SER A 167 16.50 15.86 12.11
#